data_AF-A0A813ZA47-F1
#
_entry.id   AF-A0A813ZA47-F1
#
_cell.length_a   1.000
_cell.length_b   1.000
_cell.length_c   1.000
_cell.angle_alpha   90.00
_cell.angle_beta   90.00
_cell.angle_gamma   90.00
#
_symmetry.space_group_name_H-M   'P 1'
#
loop_
_entity.id
_entity.type
_entity.pdbx_description
1 polymer ?
#
loop_
_entity_poly.entity_id
_entity_poly.type
_entity_poly.pdbx_seq_one_letter_code
_entity_poly.pdbx_strand_id
1 'polypeptide(L)'
;DAASHYSPDGDTVISIYLNFSQELRKYFPKTLVIPVLGKIFNLFKTNRSTRFIEFYNQTKYNLLLKDDNALQTFLKGGYYSIRFQALKTKQQTMLRFIALNTAMFLPQYTDYFDLNEANEQIEWFNKTMFDAQNLNDRILLLAHVPFGINENLLYKFYDIKYEQKLLSIINKYSSNIIMCLSGHRHQDVFRVYTSLNTTMGIIGHPPISPIGYLSQPSIRKYSYDRKSLILTDYEQYSLNVIEAERTQKDQWTLAYRFSSWYHQSQELTSENLLQLIYLIRTNSFYFKRFILAKHYTEKMILTKHRIAQTLCALTLLNFDELLLCTRILEKKVSLKQSERCCHTDETKKFWHEKMKHLFHLYDADRDGFITPIDFEILADKLSALVGQDDIKRREDYANARKTLCQEIMKADANQDGKVTLEEWLNFHENLANELRKTDTDPEVLEHISQRINTTFNMLDLNHDGYIAIDEWLKTCQFFGVDEKAAEKSFHQITKQDKLEEDVAKQLFFEYLKTDDPNHVSNCCLCFL
;
A
#
# COMPACT_ATOMS: atom_id res chain seq x y z
N ASP A 1 1.96 12.26 10.71
CA ASP A 1 0.57 12.40 10.27
C ASP A 1 -0.34 12.74 11.43
N ALA A 2 -0.30 14.00 11.88
CA ALA A 2 -1.29 14.47 12.85
C ALA A 2 -2.55 15.00 12.15
N ALA A 3 -2.39 15.59 10.95
CA ALA A 3 -3.50 16.11 10.16
C ALA A 3 -4.19 14.99 9.34
N SER A 4 -5.51 15.13 9.14
CA SER A 4 -6.29 14.17 8.37
C SER A 4 -5.94 14.20 6.88
N HIS A 5 -6.13 13.08 6.18
CA HIS A 5 -5.99 12.99 4.72
C HIS A 5 -7.02 13.86 3.96
N TYR A 6 -8.01 14.41 4.66
CA TYR A 6 -9.14 15.17 4.11
C TYR A 6 -9.13 16.64 4.49
N SER A 7 -8.09 17.16 5.16
CA SER A 7 -8.04 18.58 5.54
C SER A 7 -7.42 19.42 4.42
N PRO A 8 -8.20 20.30 3.75
CA PRO A 8 -7.74 20.96 2.53
C PRO A 8 -6.94 22.25 2.77
N ASP A 9 -7.08 22.90 3.94
CA ASP A 9 -6.42 24.19 4.23
C ASP A 9 -5.24 24.09 5.22
N GLY A 10 -4.28 25.01 5.08
CA GLY A 10 -3.04 25.01 5.85
C GLY A 10 -3.24 25.35 7.34
N ASP A 11 -4.21 26.22 7.65
CA ASP A 11 -4.46 26.71 9.00
C ASP A 11 -5.01 25.61 9.91
N THR A 12 -5.90 24.77 9.38
CA THR A 12 -6.40 23.59 10.11
C THR A 12 -5.27 22.65 10.45
N VAL A 13 -4.36 22.38 9.50
CA VAL A 13 -3.17 21.53 9.74
C VAL A 13 -2.32 22.12 10.87
N ILE A 14 -1.98 23.40 10.80
CA ILE A 14 -1.19 24.09 11.84
C ILE A 14 -1.86 23.97 13.20
N SER A 15 -3.18 24.19 13.28
CA SER A 15 -3.93 24.14 14.54
C SER A 15 -3.90 22.74 15.19
N ILE A 16 -3.97 21.68 14.38
CA ILE A 16 -3.89 20.29 14.85
C ILE A 16 -2.50 20.02 15.43
N TYR A 17 -1.43 20.41 14.72
CA TYR A 17 -0.07 20.23 15.20
C TYR A 17 0.21 21.05 16.48
N LEU A 18 -0.35 22.25 16.57
CA LEU A 18 -0.29 23.08 17.76
C LEU A 18 -0.95 22.40 18.97
N ASN A 19 -2.17 21.90 18.79
CA ASN A 19 -2.91 21.21 19.85
C ASN A 19 -2.16 19.95 20.31
N PHE A 20 -1.69 19.14 19.36
CA PHE A 20 -0.92 17.93 19.64
C PHE A 20 0.36 18.24 20.44
N SER A 21 1.09 19.29 20.06
CA SER A 21 2.30 19.72 20.75
C SER A 21 2.03 20.16 22.18
N GLN A 22 0.91 20.86 22.41
CA GLN A 22 0.49 21.31 23.74
C GLN A 22 0.04 20.16 24.64
N GLU A 23 -0.83 19.27 24.16
CA GLU A 23 -1.32 18.13 24.94
C GLU A 23 -0.18 17.16 25.29
N LEU A 24 0.74 16.88 24.37
CA LEU A 24 1.92 16.07 24.70
C LEU A 24 2.76 16.70 25.82
N ARG A 25 2.95 18.02 25.82
CA ARG A 25 3.72 18.68 26.88
C ARG A 25 2.98 18.82 28.20
N LYS A 26 1.66 18.94 28.17
CA LYS A 26 0.81 18.93 29.35
C LYS A 26 0.93 17.61 30.11
N TYR A 27 0.84 16.47 29.42
CA TYR A 27 0.94 15.15 30.08
C TYR A 27 2.38 14.66 30.28
N PHE A 28 3.33 15.10 29.45
CA PHE A 28 4.74 14.69 29.52
C PHE A 28 5.72 15.89 29.58
N PRO A 29 5.66 16.71 30.65
CA PRO A 29 6.41 17.97 30.72
C PRO A 29 7.93 17.80 30.79
N LYS A 30 8.41 16.68 31.36
CA LYS A 30 9.84 16.40 31.58
C LYS A 30 10.42 15.31 30.67
N THR A 31 9.59 14.72 29.80
CA THR A 31 10.00 13.60 28.94
C THR A 31 10.68 14.15 27.68
N LEU A 32 11.77 13.54 27.25
CA LEU A 32 12.36 13.84 25.94
C LEU A 32 11.41 13.33 24.85
N VAL A 33 11.01 14.21 23.93
CA VAL A 33 10.15 13.86 22.80
C VAL A 33 10.98 14.05 21.54
N ILE A 34 11.00 13.03 20.68
CA ILE A 34 11.73 13.02 19.40
C ILE A 34 10.69 12.94 18.28
N PRO A 35 10.09 14.07 17.86
CA PRO A 35 9.06 14.05 16.84
C PRO A 35 9.65 13.92 15.43
N VAL A 36 9.03 13.10 14.58
CA VAL A 36 9.42 12.89 13.17
C VAL A 36 8.30 13.39 12.27
N LEU A 37 8.62 14.23 11.29
CA LEU A 37 7.61 14.76 10.37
C LEU A 37 7.08 13.65 9.46
N GLY A 38 5.75 13.66 9.27
CA GLY A 38 5.07 12.79 8.32
C GLY A 38 4.85 13.43 6.96
N LYS A 39 3.84 12.96 6.23
CA LYS A 39 3.43 13.60 4.97
C LYS A 39 2.62 14.84 5.31
N ILE A 40 3.11 16.03 4.96
CA ILE A 40 2.42 17.30 5.26
C ILE A 40 2.31 18.15 4.00
N PHE A 41 1.30 17.86 3.15
CA PHE A 41 1.11 18.52 1.85
C PHE A 41 1.07 20.06 1.92
N ASN A 42 0.50 20.64 2.98
CA ASN A 42 0.38 22.11 3.11
C ASN A 42 1.68 22.80 3.55
N LEU A 43 2.59 22.10 4.24
CA LEU A 43 3.93 22.61 4.55
C LEU A 43 4.72 22.91 3.27
N PHE A 44 4.40 22.23 2.19
CA PHE A 44 5.14 22.29 0.95
C PHE A 44 4.59 23.32 -0.05
N LYS A 45 3.44 23.94 0.25
CA LYS A 45 2.87 25.05 -0.53
C LYS A 45 3.47 26.41 -0.16
N THR A 46 4.13 26.52 0.99
CA THR A 46 4.78 27.76 1.44
C THR A 46 6.18 27.92 0.85
N ASN A 47 6.81 29.08 1.06
CA ASN A 47 8.13 29.36 0.51
C ASN A 47 9.16 28.33 1.02
N ARG A 48 9.84 27.65 0.09
CA ARG A 48 10.74 26.52 0.39
C ARG A 48 11.80 26.87 1.44
N SER A 49 12.34 28.10 1.41
CA SER A 49 13.40 28.53 2.33
C SER A 49 12.92 28.82 3.75
N THR A 50 11.62 29.09 3.95
CA THR A 50 11.05 29.47 5.25
C THR A 50 10.05 28.48 5.83
N ARG A 51 9.57 27.51 5.05
CA ARG A 51 8.49 26.59 5.46
C ARG A 51 8.71 25.86 6.78
N PHE A 52 9.93 25.40 7.06
CA PHE A 52 10.23 24.71 8.32
C PHE A 52 10.32 25.69 9.49
N ILE A 53 10.74 26.93 9.24
CA ILE A 53 10.75 28.02 10.22
C ILE A 53 9.32 28.44 10.55
N GLU A 54 8.49 28.66 9.53
CA GLU A 54 7.07 28.99 9.67
C GLU A 54 6.35 27.89 10.45
N PHE A 55 6.51 26.62 10.05
CA PHE A 55 5.94 25.49 10.76
C PHE A 55 6.39 25.41 12.21
N TYR A 56 7.70 25.54 12.47
CA TYR A 56 8.26 25.49 13.81
C TYR A 56 7.61 26.54 14.73
N ASN A 57 7.46 27.76 14.21
CA ASN A 57 6.89 28.89 14.95
C ASN A 57 5.36 28.74 15.15
N GLN A 58 4.64 28.44 14.07
CA GLN A 58 3.17 28.40 14.08
C GLN A 58 2.62 27.21 14.86
N THR A 59 3.30 26.06 14.84
CA THR A 59 2.88 24.86 15.58
C THR A 59 3.42 24.81 17.02
N LYS A 60 4.18 25.83 17.44
CA LYS A 60 4.93 25.84 18.71
C LYS A 60 5.74 24.55 18.89
N TYR A 61 6.43 24.15 17.83
CA TYR A 61 7.24 22.93 17.82
C TYR A 61 8.43 23.03 18.78
N ASN A 62 8.81 24.25 19.19
CA ASN A 62 9.74 24.54 20.30
C ASN A 62 9.31 23.93 21.64
N LEU A 63 8.02 23.66 21.82
CA LEU A 63 7.54 22.90 22.97
C LEU A 63 8.12 21.49 22.94
N LEU A 64 8.18 20.85 21.77
CA LEU A 64 8.64 19.48 21.59
C LEU A 64 10.16 19.37 21.37
N LEU A 65 10.72 20.13 20.43
CA LEU A 65 12.13 20.10 20.06
C LEU A 65 12.87 21.31 20.68
N LYS A 66 13.70 21.06 21.69
CA LYS A 66 14.43 22.10 22.45
C LYS A 66 15.95 22.06 22.31
N ASP A 67 16.49 21.06 21.61
CA ASP A 67 17.93 20.92 21.42
C ASP A 67 18.40 21.87 20.31
N ASP A 68 19.32 22.78 20.63
CA ASP A 68 19.75 23.85 19.71
C ASP A 68 20.43 23.31 18.45
N ASN A 69 21.23 22.24 18.57
CA ASN A 69 21.89 21.62 17.43
C ASN A 69 20.87 20.94 16.52
N ALA A 70 19.91 20.23 17.11
CA ALA A 70 18.82 19.61 16.37
C ALA A 70 17.91 20.65 15.70
N LEU A 71 17.67 21.78 16.37
CA LEU A 71 16.87 22.87 15.83
C LEU A 71 17.48 23.44 14.56
N GLN A 72 18.80 23.66 14.52
CA GLN A 72 19.48 24.21 13.34
C GLN A 72 19.26 23.38 12.08
N THR A 73 19.31 22.05 12.16
CA THR A 73 19.07 21.18 11.01
C THR A 73 17.58 21.01 10.72
N PHE A 74 16.74 21.00 11.77
CA PHE A 74 15.29 20.95 11.61
C PHE A 74 14.77 22.16 10.82
N LEU A 75 15.25 23.36 11.11
CA LEU A 75 14.85 24.58 10.40
C LEU A 75 15.31 24.59 8.93
N LYS A 76 16.33 23.80 8.57
CA LYS A 76 16.79 23.66 7.19
C LYS A 76 15.94 22.68 6.38
N GLY A 77 15.62 21.51 6.95
CA GLY A 77 15.01 20.43 6.16
C GLY A 77 14.07 19.50 6.93
N GLY A 78 13.71 19.82 8.17
CA GLY A 78 12.83 18.98 9.00
C GLY A 78 13.47 17.69 9.52
N TYR A 79 14.78 17.51 9.32
CA TYR A 79 15.58 16.38 9.80
C TYR A 79 16.58 16.84 10.87
N TYR A 80 16.95 15.94 11.78
CA TYR A 80 17.89 16.26 12.86
C TYR A 80 18.40 15.02 13.58
N SER A 81 19.39 15.21 14.48
CA SER A 81 19.83 14.17 15.40
C SER A 81 19.96 14.67 16.83
N ILE A 82 19.71 13.80 17.80
CA ILE A 82 19.87 14.09 19.23
C ILE A 82 20.70 12.98 19.86
N ARG A 83 21.76 13.36 20.59
CA ARG A 83 22.54 12.43 21.41
C ARG A 83 21.98 12.41 22.83
N PHE A 84 21.75 11.22 23.36
CA PHE A 84 21.13 10.97 24.64
C PHE A 84 21.97 10.02 25.48
N GLN A 85 22.30 10.47 26.69
CA GLN A 85 23.02 9.67 27.67
C GLN A 85 22.03 8.85 28.51
N ALA A 86 21.91 7.55 28.24
CA ALA A 86 20.95 6.68 28.96
C ALA A 86 21.36 6.42 30.42
N LEU A 87 22.66 6.42 30.73
CA LEU A 87 23.22 6.25 32.07
C LEU A 87 24.19 7.37 32.40
N LYS A 88 24.03 7.99 33.58
CA LYS A 88 24.98 8.98 34.13
C LYS A 88 26.25 8.28 34.67
N THR A 89 26.99 7.62 33.79
CA THR A 89 28.27 6.96 34.11
C THR A 89 29.37 7.47 33.19
N LYS A 90 30.63 7.13 33.47
CA LYS A 90 31.79 7.48 32.62
C LYS A 90 31.81 6.77 31.25
N GLN A 91 30.82 5.94 30.92
CA GLN A 91 30.70 5.32 29.59
C GLN A 91 30.49 6.39 28.51
N GLN A 92 31.31 6.33 27.46
CA GLN A 92 31.29 7.28 26.34
C GLN A 92 30.20 7.00 25.30
N THR A 93 29.69 5.75 25.22
CA THR A 93 28.70 5.36 24.22
C THR A 93 27.34 6.00 24.52
N MET A 94 26.86 6.84 23.60
CA MET A 94 25.55 7.49 23.68
C MET A 94 24.53 6.82 22.76
N LEU A 95 23.25 6.96 23.10
CA LEU A 95 22.16 6.66 22.18
C LEU A 95 21.96 7.89 21.28
N ARG A 96 22.08 7.73 19.97
CA ARG A 96 21.81 8.78 18.99
C ARG A 96 20.51 8.50 18.26
N PHE A 97 19.54 9.38 18.43
CA PHE A 97 18.34 9.40 17.59
C PHE A 97 18.66 10.16 16.30
N ILE A 98 18.39 9.56 15.15
CA ILE A 98 18.53 10.23 13.85
C ILE A 98 17.14 10.25 13.21
N ALA A 99 16.51 11.42 13.18
CA ALA A 99 15.20 11.64 12.59
C ALA A 99 15.35 12.14 11.16
N LEU A 100 14.99 11.27 10.19
CA LEU A 100 14.98 11.62 8.78
C LEU A 100 13.65 12.27 8.39
N ASN A 101 13.70 13.31 7.56
CA ASN A 101 12.53 13.79 6.84
C ASN A 101 12.36 12.96 5.57
N THR A 102 11.74 11.79 5.70
CA THR A 102 11.57 10.85 4.57
C THR A 102 10.53 11.31 3.55
N ALA A 103 9.74 12.34 3.85
CA ALA A 103 8.80 12.90 2.90
C ALA A 103 9.51 13.47 1.66
N MET A 104 10.73 13.98 1.82
CA MET A 104 11.55 14.55 0.75
C MET A 104 11.90 13.56 -0.36
N PHE A 105 11.84 12.26 -0.07
CA PHE A 105 12.22 11.21 -1.00
C PHE A 105 11.02 10.59 -1.73
N LEU A 106 9.79 11.02 -1.40
CA LEU A 106 8.57 10.51 -2.00
C LEU A 106 8.44 10.95 -3.48
N PRO A 107 8.08 10.06 -4.42
CA PRO A 107 7.88 10.43 -5.81
C PRO A 107 6.85 11.56 -6.01
N GLN A 108 5.78 11.58 -5.22
CA GLN A 108 4.77 12.64 -5.29
C GLN A 108 5.28 14.03 -4.86
N TYR A 109 6.46 14.11 -4.23
CA TYR A 109 7.00 15.36 -3.68
C TYR A 109 8.22 15.92 -4.41
N THR A 110 8.52 15.41 -5.60
CA THR A 110 9.60 15.94 -6.46
C THR A 110 9.36 17.39 -6.89
N ASP A 111 8.11 17.84 -6.93
CA ASP A 111 7.76 19.23 -7.28
C ASP A 111 7.83 20.18 -6.07
N TYR A 112 7.87 19.61 -4.86
CA TYR A 112 7.87 20.34 -3.60
C TYR A 112 9.27 20.50 -2.99
N PHE A 113 10.18 19.58 -3.32
CA PHE A 113 11.58 19.60 -2.91
C PHE A 113 12.46 19.57 -4.15
N ASP A 114 13.43 20.47 -4.24
CA ASP A 114 14.40 20.31 -5.32
C ASP A 114 15.46 19.24 -5.00
N LEU A 115 16.23 18.89 -6.04
CA LEU A 115 17.31 17.91 -5.94
C LEU A 115 18.37 18.31 -4.90
N ASN A 116 18.59 19.61 -4.66
CA ASN A 116 19.61 20.09 -3.73
C ASN A 116 19.18 19.81 -2.29
N GLU A 117 17.95 20.13 -1.91
CA GLU A 117 17.45 19.89 -0.55
C GLU A 117 17.52 18.40 -0.16
N ALA A 118 17.12 17.51 -1.07
CA ALA A 118 17.20 16.07 -0.84
C ALA A 118 18.66 15.58 -0.73
N ASN A 119 19.58 16.12 -1.54
CA ASN A 119 21.00 15.79 -1.47
C ASN A 119 21.65 16.34 -0.18
N GLU A 120 21.27 17.53 0.29
CA GLU A 120 21.75 18.11 1.55
C GLU A 120 21.41 17.21 2.74
N GLN A 121 20.19 16.67 2.80
CA GLN A 121 19.83 15.70 3.84
C GLN A 121 20.67 14.42 3.74
N ILE A 122 20.93 13.92 2.52
CA ILE A 122 21.73 12.71 2.30
C ILE A 122 23.19 12.93 2.73
N GLU A 123 23.78 14.07 2.40
CA GLU A 123 25.14 14.45 2.82
C GLU A 123 25.22 14.62 4.34
N TRP A 124 24.24 15.32 4.92
CA TRP A 124 24.12 15.45 6.37
C TRP A 124 23.98 14.09 7.05
N PHE A 125 23.19 13.18 6.49
CA PHE A 125 23.00 11.84 7.03
C PHE A 125 24.30 11.04 7.00
N ASN A 126 25.04 11.06 5.87
CA ASN A 126 26.35 10.41 5.77
C ASN A 126 27.33 10.94 6.83
N LYS A 127 27.42 12.27 6.99
CA LYS A 127 28.28 12.90 8.02
C LYS A 127 27.84 12.50 9.43
N THR A 128 26.55 12.52 9.72
CA THR A 128 26.01 12.17 11.03
C THR A 128 26.26 10.70 11.39
N MET A 129 26.18 9.80 10.41
CA MET A 129 26.49 8.38 10.59
C MET A 129 27.99 8.14 10.78
N PHE A 130 28.83 8.84 10.02
CA PHE A 130 30.29 8.84 10.22
C PHE A 130 30.68 9.31 11.63
N ASP A 131 30.12 10.43 12.08
CA ASP A 131 30.37 10.96 13.41
C ASP A 131 29.88 10.00 14.51
N ALA A 132 28.76 9.32 14.29
CA ALA A 132 28.23 8.32 15.22
C ALA A 132 29.16 7.11 15.33
N GLN A 133 29.71 6.64 14.21
CA GLN A 133 30.69 5.55 14.20
C GLN A 133 31.95 5.93 14.96
N ASN A 134 32.52 7.12 14.71
CA ASN A 134 33.74 7.59 15.39
C ASN A 134 33.56 7.79 16.89
N LEU A 135 32.36 8.19 17.32
CA LEU A 135 32.01 8.37 18.72
C LEU A 135 31.50 7.08 19.39
N ASN A 136 31.42 5.98 18.63
CA ASN A 136 30.85 4.71 19.07
C ASN A 136 29.44 4.86 19.66
N ASP A 137 28.63 5.73 19.05
CA ASP A 137 27.23 5.90 19.41
C ASP A 137 26.39 4.73 18.86
N ARG A 138 25.35 4.35 19.61
CA ARG A 138 24.32 3.41 19.13
C ARG A 138 23.14 4.18 18.56
N ILE A 139 22.63 3.76 17.42
CA ILE A 139 21.72 4.58 16.61
C ILE A 139 20.31 3.98 16.61
N LEU A 140 19.31 4.79 16.95
CA LEU A 140 17.92 4.54 16.57
C LEU A 140 17.59 5.43 15.38
N LEU A 141 17.40 4.80 14.23
CA LEU A 141 17.04 5.50 13.00
C LEU A 141 15.52 5.67 12.96
N LEU A 142 15.05 6.90 12.80
CA LEU A 142 13.63 7.22 12.81
C LEU A 142 13.21 7.76 11.45
N ALA A 143 12.17 7.14 10.89
CA ALA A 143 11.61 7.50 9.60
C ALA A 143 10.08 7.55 9.74
N HIS A 144 9.39 8.45 9.04
CA HIS A 144 7.94 8.34 9.00
C HIS A 144 7.50 7.33 7.94
N VAL A 145 7.89 7.56 6.70
CA VAL A 145 7.69 6.64 5.58
C VAL A 145 8.82 5.62 5.61
N PRO A 146 8.56 4.30 5.62
CA PRO A 146 9.62 3.30 5.67
C PRO A 146 10.33 3.15 4.32
N PHE A 147 11.50 2.51 4.35
CA PHE A 147 12.21 2.04 3.16
C PHE A 147 11.44 0.90 2.45
N GLY A 148 11.68 0.74 1.16
CA GLY A 148 11.16 -0.32 0.32
C GLY A 148 9.81 0.01 -0.31
N ILE A 149 8.96 -1.02 -0.41
CA ILE A 149 7.74 -1.00 -1.22
C ILE A 149 6.51 -1.21 -0.34
N ASN A 150 5.36 -0.67 -0.71
CA ASN A 150 4.08 -1.09 -0.15
C ASN A 150 3.64 -2.39 -0.83
N GLU A 151 3.68 -3.54 -0.14
CA GLU A 151 3.37 -4.81 -0.79
C GLU A 151 1.90 -4.99 -1.15
N ASN A 152 0.99 -4.23 -0.52
CA ASN A 152 -0.44 -4.32 -0.80
C ASN A 152 -0.80 -3.50 -2.04
N LEU A 153 -0.20 -2.31 -2.19
CA LEU A 153 -0.49 -1.36 -3.26
C LEU A 153 0.56 -1.34 -4.39
N LEU A 154 1.62 -2.15 -4.25
CA LEU A 154 2.69 -2.32 -5.24
C LEU A 154 3.27 -1.00 -5.78
N TYR A 155 3.63 -0.08 -4.88
CA TYR A 155 4.40 1.11 -5.23
C TYR A 155 5.62 1.29 -4.32
N LYS A 156 6.68 1.87 -4.87
CA LYS A 156 7.91 2.22 -4.14
C LYS A 156 7.65 3.42 -3.25
N PHE A 157 8.07 3.38 -1.99
CA PHE A 157 7.91 4.52 -1.10
C PHE A 157 8.77 5.70 -1.54
N TYR A 158 10.01 5.45 -1.95
CA TYR A 158 10.95 6.50 -2.35
C TYR A 158 11.24 6.46 -3.86
N ASP A 159 11.66 7.59 -4.42
CA ASP A 159 12.42 7.59 -5.67
C ASP A 159 13.70 6.77 -5.47
N ILE A 160 13.93 5.84 -6.38
CA ILE A 160 14.99 4.83 -6.30
C ILE A 160 16.38 5.45 -6.16
N LYS A 161 16.61 6.65 -6.74
CA LYS A 161 17.91 7.32 -6.68
C LYS A 161 18.28 7.75 -5.25
N TYR A 162 17.28 8.12 -4.45
CA TYR A 162 17.50 8.52 -3.05
C TYR A 162 17.59 7.29 -2.15
N GLU A 163 16.73 6.29 -2.39
CA GLU A 163 16.77 5.05 -1.62
C GLU A 163 18.14 4.36 -1.72
N GLN A 164 18.69 4.25 -2.93
CA GLN A 164 20.02 3.65 -3.14
C GLN A 164 21.13 4.42 -2.39
N LYS A 165 21.11 5.76 -2.43
CA LYS A 165 22.07 6.59 -1.70
C LYS A 165 21.96 6.36 -0.18
N LEU A 166 20.75 6.37 0.38
CA LEU A 166 20.52 6.13 1.81
C LEU A 166 20.94 4.71 2.23
N LEU A 167 20.56 3.69 1.45
CA LEU A 167 20.96 2.30 1.72
C LEU A 167 22.47 2.10 1.59
N SER A 168 23.16 2.84 0.71
CA SER A 168 24.63 2.82 0.63
C SER A 168 25.29 3.34 1.91
N ILE A 169 24.73 4.40 2.50
CA ILE A 169 25.21 4.97 3.76
C ILE A 169 24.93 3.99 4.90
N ILE A 170 23.73 3.40 4.94
CA ILE A 170 23.36 2.36 5.92
C ILE A 170 24.32 1.17 5.82
N ASN A 171 24.63 0.68 4.62
CA ASN A 171 25.59 -0.41 4.42
C ASN A 171 26.97 -0.11 5.01
N LYS A 172 27.39 1.16 5.01
CA LYS A 172 28.70 1.58 5.53
C LYS A 172 28.75 1.65 7.06
N TYR A 173 27.63 1.97 7.71
CA TYR A 173 27.57 2.28 9.15
C TYR A 173 26.56 1.42 9.93
N SER A 174 26.16 0.27 9.39
CA SER A 174 25.06 -0.55 9.93
C SER A 174 25.34 -1.13 11.32
N SER A 175 26.60 -1.38 11.67
CA SER A 175 27.00 -1.93 12.97
C SER A 175 26.60 -1.05 14.16
N ASN A 176 26.46 0.27 13.95
CA ASN A 176 26.01 1.20 14.99
C ASN A 176 24.47 1.24 15.12
N ILE A 177 23.73 0.78 14.10
CA ILE A 177 22.26 0.84 14.07
C ILE A 177 21.67 -0.26 14.95
N ILE A 178 20.87 0.14 15.93
CA ILE A 178 20.09 -0.78 16.77
C ILE A 178 18.88 -1.29 15.98
N MET A 179 18.09 -0.35 15.46
CA MET A 179 16.83 -0.62 14.77
C MET A 179 16.41 0.65 14.00
N CYS A 180 15.66 0.47 12.91
CA CYS A 180 14.90 1.55 12.29
C CYS A 180 13.43 1.50 12.74
N LEU A 181 12.90 2.61 13.23
CA LEU A 181 11.50 2.74 13.64
C LEU A 181 10.75 3.58 12.61
N SER A 182 9.63 3.04 12.12
CA SER A 182 8.84 3.65 11.05
C SER A 182 7.34 3.68 11.32
N GLY A 183 6.63 4.58 10.65
CA GLY A 183 5.17 4.70 10.70
C GLY A 183 4.56 4.53 9.31
N HIS A 184 3.65 5.44 8.94
CA HIS A 184 3.01 5.62 7.63
C HIS A 184 2.10 4.48 7.15
N ARG A 185 2.51 3.23 7.31
CA ARG A 185 1.78 2.05 6.80
C ARG A 185 0.52 1.70 7.57
N HIS A 186 0.36 2.26 8.77
CA HIS A 186 -0.76 2.00 9.65
C HIS A 186 -0.95 0.50 9.96
N GLN A 187 0.16 -0.25 9.97
CA GLN A 187 0.17 -1.70 10.15
C GLN A 187 1.28 -2.10 11.12
N ASP A 188 1.00 -3.12 11.93
CA ASP A 188 2.01 -3.76 12.77
C ASP A 188 2.85 -4.71 11.92
N VAL A 189 3.95 -4.19 11.38
CA VAL A 189 4.83 -4.93 10.49
C VAL A 189 6.26 -4.75 10.92
N PHE A 190 7.08 -5.75 10.63
CA PHE A 190 8.53 -5.61 10.67
C PHE A 190 9.13 -6.19 9.41
N ARG A 191 10.28 -5.63 9.04
CA ARG A 191 11.06 -6.01 7.87
C ARG A 191 12.53 -6.02 8.22
N VAL A 192 13.32 -6.67 7.40
CA VAL A 192 14.78 -6.58 7.47
C VAL A 192 15.34 -6.23 6.11
N TYR A 193 16.22 -5.23 6.11
CA TYR A 193 17.10 -4.95 4.98
C TYR A 193 18.38 -5.78 5.15
N THR A 194 18.75 -6.53 4.12
CA THR A 194 19.96 -7.36 4.11
C THR A 194 20.82 -7.04 2.89
N SER A 195 22.11 -6.88 3.09
CA SER A 195 23.14 -6.89 2.05
C SER A 195 24.29 -7.83 2.46
N LEU A 196 25.40 -7.88 1.69
CA LEU A 196 26.51 -8.79 1.96
C LEU A 196 27.01 -8.74 3.43
N ASN A 197 27.09 -7.53 4.01
CA ASN A 197 27.66 -7.31 5.35
C ASN A 197 26.73 -6.50 6.26
N THR A 198 25.45 -6.35 5.91
CA THR A 198 24.53 -5.49 6.66
C THR A 198 23.21 -6.19 6.88
N THR A 199 22.74 -6.13 8.12
CA THR A 199 21.39 -6.50 8.53
C THR A 199 20.81 -5.33 9.31
N MET A 200 19.71 -4.75 8.84
CA MET A 200 19.02 -3.67 9.54
C MET A 200 17.54 -4.02 9.68
N GLY A 201 17.10 -4.19 10.92
CA GLY A 201 15.68 -4.34 11.23
C GLY A 201 14.93 -3.02 11.08
N ILE A 202 13.71 -3.10 10.58
CA ILE A 202 12.78 -2.00 10.41
C ILE A 202 11.46 -2.41 11.05
N ILE A 203 11.02 -1.67 12.07
CA ILE A 203 9.76 -1.93 12.76
C ILE A 203 8.77 -0.82 12.41
N GLY A 204 7.68 -1.21 11.76
CA GLY A 204 6.50 -0.39 11.47
C GLY A 204 5.51 -0.40 12.64
N HIS A 205 4.94 0.75 12.92
CA HIS A 205 4.00 0.93 14.02
C HIS A 205 2.56 1.09 13.49
N PRO A 206 1.57 0.41 14.10
CA PRO A 206 0.17 0.70 13.84
C PRO A 206 -0.21 2.10 14.38
N PRO A 207 -1.27 2.72 13.85
CA PRO A 207 -1.61 4.10 14.12
C PRO A 207 -2.50 4.24 15.38
N ILE A 208 -2.61 5.45 15.90
CA ILE A 208 -3.71 5.82 16.82
C ILE A 208 -5.02 6.00 16.06
N SER A 209 -4.97 6.50 14.81
CA SER A 209 -6.17 6.70 14.00
C SER A 209 -6.78 5.35 13.57
N PRO A 210 -8.08 5.10 13.82
CA PRO A 210 -8.75 3.90 13.31
C PRO A 210 -9.16 4.00 11.84
N ILE A 211 -9.06 5.20 11.24
CA ILE A 211 -9.60 5.52 9.92
C ILE A 211 -8.72 4.93 8.81
N GLY A 212 -9.37 4.30 7.81
CA GLY A 212 -8.76 3.89 6.54
C GLY A 212 -8.21 2.46 6.50
N TYR A 213 -8.04 1.77 7.63
CA TYR A 213 -7.39 0.44 7.67
C TYR A 213 -8.07 -0.59 8.58
N LEU A 214 -9.22 -0.25 9.17
CA LEU A 214 -9.90 -1.11 10.17
C LEU A 214 -8.94 -1.60 11.27
N SER A 215 -7.93 -0.80 11.62
CA SER A 215 -6.97 -1.08 12.68
C SER A 215 -7.46 -0.48 13.98
N GLN A 216 -7.34 -1.22 15.08
CA GLN A 216 -7.58 -0.64 16.40
C GLN A 216 -6.53 0.43 16.71
N PRO A 217 -6.91 1.58 17.30
CA PRO A 217 -5.98 2.56 17.83
C PRO A 217 -4.93 1.88 18.69
N SER A 218 -3.68 2.22 18.46
CA SER A 218 -2.55 1.44 18.96
C SER A 218 -1.42 2.32 19.45
N ILE A 219 -0.80 1.90 20.57
CA ILE A 219 0.43 2.49 21.11
C ILE A 219 1.42 1.38 21.46
N ARG A 220 2.71 1.67 21.35
CA ARG A 220 3.77 0.68 21.63
C ARG A 220 4.76 1.20 22.66
N LYS A 221 5.12 0.34 23.61
CA LYS A 221 6.15 0.62 24.61
C LYS A 221 7.35 -0.30 24.39
N TYR A 222 8.51 0.28 24.12
CA TYR A 222 9.77 -0.44 23.99
C TYR A 222 10.49 -0.56 25.33
N SER A 223 11.10 -1.72 25.56
CA SER A 223 12.06 -1.95 26.64
C SER A 223 13.45 -2.09 26.04
N TYR A 224 14.47 -1.58 26.74
CA TYR A 224 15.86 -1.67 26.31
C TYR A 224 16.79 -1.72 27.52
N ASP A 225 17.93 -2.37 27.37
CA ASP A 225 18.97 -2.36 28.39
C ASP A 225 19.77 -1.05 28.32
N ARG A 226 19.86 -0.33 29.43
CA ARG A 226 20.49 0.99 29.45
C ARG A 226 22.01 0.96 29.37
N LYS A 227 22.65 -0.20 29.58
CA LYS A 227 24.12 -0.35 29.49
C LYS A 227 24.54 -0.70 28.07
N SER A 228 23.89 -1.68 27.44
CA SER A 228 24.18 -2.13 26.08
C SER A 228 23.46 -1.29 25.01
N LEU A 229 22.40 -0.56 25.41
CA LEU A 229 21.50 0.19 24.54
C LEU A 229 20.74 -0.67 23.52
N ILE A 230 20.67 -1.98 23.76
CA ILE A 230 19.97 -2.94 22.91
C ILE A 230 18.50 -2.99 23.32
N LEU A 231 17.59 -3.00 22.34
CA LEU A 231 16.17 -3.24 22.59
C LEU A 231 15.98 -4.65 23.10
N THR A 232 15.19 -4.83 24.17
CA THR A 232 14.95 -6.14 24.77
C THR A 232 13.58 -6.69 24.40
N ASP A 233 12.57 -5.83 24.30
CA ASP A 233 11.20 -6.25 24.00
C ASP A 233 10.34 -5.06 23.58
N TYR A 234 9.12 -5.32 23.14
CA TYR A 234 8.06 -4.32 23.11
C TYR A 234 6.71 -4.88 23.52
N GLU A 235 5.88 -3.99 24.07
CA GLU A 235 4.49 -4.25 24.40
C GLU A 235 3.60 -3.43 23.48
N GLN A 236 2.73 -4.11 22.75
CA GLN A 236 1.70 -3.52 21.91
C GLN A 236 0.43 -3.35 22.74
N TYR A 237 -0.08 -2.13 22.84
CA TYR A 237 -1.38 -1.84 23.43
C TYR A 237 -2.35 -1.41 22.34
N SER A 238 -3.61 -1.79 22.48
CA SER A 238 -4.68 -1.35 21.59
C SER A 238 -5.94 -0.95 22.36
N LEU A 239 -6.75 -0.11 21.73
CA LEU A 239 -8.08 0.25 22.19
C LEU A 239 -9.11 -0.39 21.25
N ASN A 240 -10.01 -1.20 21.81
CA ASN A 240 -11.13 -1.70 21.04
C ASN A 240 -12.20 -0.59 20.96
N VAL A 241 -12.28 0.09 19.82
CA VAL A 241 -13.21 1.21 19.60
C VAL A 241 -14.67 0.79 19.69
N ILE A 242 -15.02 -0.44 19.29
CA ILE A 242 -16.39 -0.96 19.37
C ILE A 242 -16.78 -1.15 20.83
N GLU A 243 -15.87 -1.72 21.62
CA GLU A 243 -16.09 -1.91 23.05
C GLU A 243 -16.07 -0.59 23.83
N ALA A 244 -15.20 0.35 23.43
CA ALA A 244 -15.15 1.68 24.00
C ALA A 244 -16.47 2.43 23.78
N GLU A 245 -17.03 2.35 22.57
CA GLU A 245 -18.36 2.91 22.26
C GLU A 245 -19.46 2.21 23.06
N ARG A 246 -19.46 0.88 23.10
CA ARG A 246 -20.47 0.08 23.81
C ARG A 246 -20.48 0.38 25.32
N THR A 247 -19.31 0.59 25.92
CA THR A 247 -19.14 0.76 27.37
C THR A 247 -18.99 2.22 27.80
N GLN A 248 -18.84 3.13 26.84
CA GLN A 248 -18.50 4.54 27.05
C GLN A 248 -17.22 4.72 27.90
N LYS A 249 -16.24 3.82 27.71
CA LYS A 249 -14.97 3.81 28.45
C LYS A 249 -13.79 3.44 27.55
N ASP A 250 -12.80 4.33 27.51
CA ASP A 250 -11.56 4.10 26.77
C ASP A 250 -10.59 3.19 27.52
N GLN A 251 -10.77 1.88 27.39
CA GLN A 251 -9.90 0.88 28.02
C GLN A 251 -8.79 0.41 27.07
N TRP A 252 -7.58 0.95 27.26
CA TRP A 252 -6.38 0.46 26.60
C TRP A 252 -5.93 -0.86 27.22
N THR A 253 -5.76 -1.89 26.39
CA THR A 253 -5.37 -3.23 26.83
C THR A 253 -4.07 -3.67 26.20
N LEU A 254 -3.31 -4.53 26.90
CA LEU A 254 -2.11 -5.15 26.34
C LEU A 254 -2.53 -6.17 25.29
N ALA A 255 -2.30 -5.87 24.01
CA ALA A 255 -2.59 -6.76 22.90
C ALA A 255 -1.61 -7.95 22.90
N TYR A 256 -0.31 -7.67 22.92
CA TYR A 256 0.72 -8.68 23.06
C TYR A 256 2.07 -8.09 23.48
N ARG A 257 2.96 -8.96 23.99
CA ARG A 257 4.38 -8.67 24.19
C ARG A 257 5.21 -9.47 23.19
N PHE A 258 6.11 -8.82 22.45
CA PHE A 258 6.82 -9.40 21.31
C PHE A 258 7.51 -10.72 21.64
N SER A 259 8.32 -10.76 22.70
CA SER A 259 9.05 -11.97 23.12
C SER A 259 8.12 -13.16 23.37
N SER A 260 7.03 -12.94 24.10
CA SER A 260 6.03 -13.98 24.41
C SER A 260 5.18 -14.38 23.21
N TRP A 261 4.85 -13.43 22.34
CA TRP A 261 4.03 -13.67 21.16
C TRP A 261 4.80 -14.51 20.15
N TYR A 262 6.03 -14.11 19.82
CA TYR A 262 6.86 -14.82 18.85
C TYR A 262 7.79 -15.85 19.46
N HIS A 263 7.72 -16.15 20.76
CA HIS A 263 8.58 -17.13 21.44
C HIS A 263 10.08 -16.95 21.12
N GLN A 264 10.54 -15.69 21.01
CA GLN A 264 11.92 -15.32 20.70
C GLN A 264 12.68 -14.87 21.95
N SER A 265 14.00 -14.71 21.81
CA SER A 265 14.90 -14.18 22.85
C SER A 265 14.42 -12.83 23.41
N GLN A 266 14.90 -12.49 24.61
CA GLN A 266 14.68 -11.18 25.25
C GLN A 266 15.57 -10.06 24.66
N GLU A 267 16.07 -10.25 23.43
CA GLU A 267 16.85 -9.25 22.71
C GLU A 267 16.25 -9.03 21.32
N LEU A 268 15.79 -7.82 21.07
CA LEU A 268 15.21 -7.39 19.82
C LEU A 268 16.29 -6.71 18.96
N THR A 269 17.20 -7.52 18.42
CA THR A 269 18.24 -7.09 17.48
C THR A 269 17.81 -7.29 16.03
N SER A 270 18.52 -6.66 15.09
CA SER A 270 18.31 -6.86 13.65
C SER A 270 18.51 -8.33 13.24
N GLU A 271 19.46 -9.02 13.86
CA GLU A 271 19.79 -10.43 13.63
C GLU A 271 18.69 -11.35 14.15
N ASN A 272 18.18 -11.12 15.37
CA ASN A 272 17.10 -11.93 15.93
C ASN A 272 15.79 -11.71 15.14
N LEU A 273 15.56 -10.49 14.65
CA LEU A 273 14.44 -10.20 13.77
C LEU A 273 14.55 -10.94 12.42
N LEU A 274 15.75 -11.04 11.85
CA LEU A 274 16.01 -11.82 10.64
C LEU A 274 15.76 -13.33 10.87
N GLN A 275 16.19 -13.86 12.01
CA GLN A 275 15.90 -15.25 12.39
C GLN A 275 14.39 -15.50 12.54
N LEU A 276 13.67 -14.56 13.17
CA LEU A 276 12.20 -14.64 13.25
C LEU A 276 11.55 -14.62 11.87
N ILE A 277 12.03 -13.80 10.93
CA ILE A 277 11.54 -13.80 9.55
C ILE A 277 11.75 -15.16 8.88
N TYR A 278 12.88 -15.82 9.12
CA TYR A 278 13.11 -17.19 8.63
C TYR A 278 12.09 -18.18 9.23
N LEU A 279 11.80 -18.08 10.53
CA LEU A 279 10.77 -18.89 11.18
C LEU A 279 9.37 -18.62 10.61
N ILE A 280 9.03 -17.35 10.35
CA ILE A 280 7.76 -16.96 9.72
C ILE A 280 7.63 -17.58 8.32
N ARG A 281 8.72 -17.64 7.55
CA ARG A 281 8.73 -18.24 6.20
C ARG A 281 8.61 -19.75 6.20
N THR A 282 9.07 -20.42 7.25
CA THR A 282 9.23 -21.88 7.27
C THR A 282 8.22 -22.59 8.17
N ASN A 283 7.59 -21.87 9.11
CA ASN A 283 6.72 -22.46 10.11
C ASN A 283 5.41 -21.66 10.27
N SER A 284 4.29 -22.36 10.05
CA SER A 284 2.95 -21.78 10.04
C SER A 284 2.53 -21.17 11.38
N PHE A 285 3.10 -21.62 12.50
CA PHE A 285 2.85 -21.05 13.82
C PHE A 285 3.27 -19.57 13.90
N TYR A 286 4.50 -19.28 13.49
CA TYR A 286 5.03 -17.91 13.48
C TYR A 286 4.35 -17.06 12.41
N PHE A 287 4.06 -17.64 11.24
CA PHE A 287 3.31 -16.95 10.19
C PHE A 287 1.92 -16.49 10.64
N LYS A 288 1.13 -17.39 11.24
CA LYS A 288 -0.21 -17.05 11.76
C LYS A 288 -0.15 -15.90 12.76
N ARG A 289 0.80 -15.95 13.68
CA ARG A 289 1.01 -14.91 14.69
C ARG A 289 1.43 -13.58 14.09
N PHE A 290 2.28 -13.59 13.06
CA PHE A 290 2.67 -12.39 12.33
C PHE A 290 1.45 -11.75 11.64
N ILE A 291 0.64 -12.55 10.95
CA ILE A 291 -0.56 -12.06 10.27
C ILE A 291 -1.59 -11.51 11.25
N LEU A 292 -1.83 -12.19 12.38
CA LEU A 292 -2.76 -11.72 13.42
C LEU A 292 -2.30 -10.39 14.04
N ALA A 293 -1.00 -10.19 14.22
CA ALA A 293 -0.47 -8.91 14.68
C ALA A 293 -0.66 -7.81 13.62
N LYS A 294 -0.28 -8.11 12.37
CA LYS A 294 -0.39 -7.19 11.23
C LYS A 294 -1.83 -6.74 10.94
N HIS A 295 -2.79 -7.64 11.16
CA HIS A 295 -4.20 -7.47 10.82
C HIS A 295 -5.05 -7.81 12.06
N TYR A 296 -5.11 -6.86 12.99
CA TYR A 296 -5.77 -7.01 14.29
C TYR A 296 -7.31 -7.22 14.22
N THR A 297 -7.92 -7.24 13.03
CA THR A 297 -9.37 -7.41 12.84
C THR A 297 -9.72 -8.62 11.95
N GLU A 298 -10.81 -9.30 12.33
CA GLU A 298 -11.24 -10.63 11.86
C GLU A 298 -11.64 -10.74 10.37
N LYS A 299 -11.50 -9.67 9.58
CA LYS A 299 -12.04 -9.60 8.21
C LYS A 299 -10.99 -9.64 7.09
N MET A 300 -9.77 -10.15 7.35
CA MET A 300 -8.79 -10.31 6.27
C MET A 300 -8.84 -11.69 5.63
N ILE A 301 -9.12 -11.72 4.33
CA ILE A 301 -9.00 -12.91 3.49
C ILE A 301 -7.57 -13.02 2.97
N LEU A 302 -6.88 -14.08 3.41
CA LEU A 302 -5.49 -14.38 3.07
C LEU A 302 -5.46 -15.26 1.81
N THR A 303 -5.40 -14.63 0.64
CA THR A 303 -5.17 -15.34 -0.62
C THR A 303 -3.74 -15.88 -0.67
N LYS A 304 -3.50 -16.93 -1.47
CA LYS A 304 -2.13 -17.44 -1.71
C LYS A 304 -1.18 -16.34 -2.20
N HIS A 305 -1.69 -15.45 -3.05
CA HIS A 305 -0.95 -14.29 -3.55
C HIS A 305 -0.55 -13.35 -2.41
N ARG A 306 -1.50 -12.91 -1.58
CA ARG A 306 -1.23 -12.02 -0.44
C ARG A 306 -0.28 -12.65 0.58
N ILE A 307 -0.36 -13.97 0.79
CA ILE A 307 0.60 -14.72 1.61
C ILE A 307 2.01 -14.64 0.98
N ALA A 308 2.15 -14.97 -0.29
CA ALA A 308 3.43 -14.92 -1.00
C ALA A 308 4.05 -13.51 -0.99
N GLN A 309 3.27 -12.50 -1.34
CA GLN A 309 3.68 -11.08 -1.29
C GLN A 309 4.12 -10.68 0.11
N THR A 310 3.34 -11.02 1.14
CA THR A 310 3.66 -10.70 2.52
C THR A 310 4.98 -11.36 2.95
N LEU A 311 5.18 -12.63 2.63
CA LEU A 311 6.41 -13.36 2.96
C LEU A 311 7.65 -12.81 2.25
N CYS A 312 7.49 -12.37 0.99
CA CYS A 312 8.56 -11.73 0.23
C CYS A 312 8.89 -10.34 0.80
N ALA A 313 7.87 -9.56 1.16
CA ALA A 313 8.00 -8.21 1.69
C ALA A 313 8.62 -8.12 3.10
N LEU A 314 8.78 -9.25 3.81
CA LEU A 314 9.53 -9.31 5.07
C LEU A 314 11.01 -8.96 4.88
N THR A 315 11.57 -9.23 3.70
CA THR A 315 12.88 -8.71 3.32
C THR A 315 12.68 -7.50 2.42
N LEU A 316 13.54 -6.49 2.58
CA LEU A 316 13.49 -5.29 1.77
C LEU A 316 14.03 -5.56 0.37
N LEU A 317 13.17 -6.13 -0.48
CA LEU A 317 13.42 -6.39 -1.89
C LEU A 317 13.09 -5.14 -2.72
N ASN A 318 13.79 -4.98 -3.84
CA ASN A 318 13.37 -4.03 -4.87
C ASN A 318 12.09 -4.54 -5.57
N PHE A 319 11.55 -3.73 -6.48
CA PHE A 319 10.22 -3.98 -7.05
C PHE A 319 10.18 -5.25 -7.90
N ASP A 320 11.18 -5.43 -8.76
CA ASP A 320 11.26 -6.60 -9.64
C ASP A 320 11.56 -7.87 -8.84
N GLU A 321 12.41 -7.77 -7.82
CA GLU A 321 12.71 -8.86 -6.88
C GLU A 321 11.47 -9.29 -6.08
N LEU A 322 10.66 -8.33 -5.61
CA LEU A 322 9.42 -8.62 -4.88
C LEU A 322 8.44 -9.39 -5.77
N LEU A 323 8.25 -8.94 -7.01
CA LEU A 323 7.38 -9.61 -7.99
C LEU A 323 7.89 -11.01 -8.33
N LEU A 324 9.20 -11.15 -8.57
CA LEU A 324 9.82 -12.43 -8.86
C LEU A 324 9.68 -13.42 -7.69
N CYS A 325 9.98 -12.95 -6.47
CA CYS A 325 9.83 -13.75 -5.25
C CYS A 325 8.38 -14.24 -5.08
N THR A 326 7.41 -13.34 -5.29
CA THR A 326 5.98 -13.65 -5.19
C THR A 326 5.61 -14.77 -6.16
N ARG A 327 5.97 -14.61 -7.45
CA ARG A 327 5.70 -15.61 -8.50
C ARG A 327 6.35 -16.97 -8.20
N ILE A 328 7.56 -16.98 -7.65
CA ILE A 328 8.26 -18.22 -7.29
C ILE A 328 7.54 -18.94 -6.14
N LEU A 329 7.13 -18.21 -5.09
CA LEU A 329 6.43 -18.81 -3.96
C LEU A 329 5.07 -19.35 -4.36
N GLU A 330 4.33 -18.65 -5.23
CA GLU A 330 3.05 -19.12 -5.75
C GLU A 330 3.18 -20.43 -6.54
N LYS A 331 4.17 -20.51 -7.44
CA LYS A 331 4.44 -21.74 -8.22
C LYS A 331 4.79 -22.93 -7.33
N LYS A 332 5.54 -22.73 -6.24
CA LYS A 332 5.87 -23.79 -5.27
C LYS A 332 4.65 -24.31 -4.52
N VAL A 333 3.65 -23.47 -4.28
CA VAL A 333 2.37 -23.88 -3.67
C VAL A 333 1.53 -24.66 -4.67
N SER A 334 1.51 -24.26 -5.95
CA SER A 334 0.79 -24.97 -7.01
C SER A 334 1.36 -26.36 -7.31
N LEU A 335 2.69 -26.52 -7.28
CA LEU A 335 3.37 -27.82 -7.47
C LEU A 335 3.11 -28.81 -6.31
N LYS A 336 2.73 -28.34 -5.12
CA LYS A 336 2.29 -29.22 -4.01
C LYS A 336 0.81 -29.62 -4.11
N GLN A 337 0.03 -29.01 -5.00
CA GLN A 337 -1.39 -29.33 -5.20
C GLN A 337 -1.66 -30.18 -6.45
N SER A 338 -0.67 -30.38 -7.33
CA SER A 338 -0.83 -31.14 -8.58
C SER A 338 -0.72 -32.67 -8.44
N GLU A 339 -0.93 -33.24 -7.24
CA GLU A 339 -1.01 -34.70 -7.03
C GLU A 339 -2.42 -35.23 -6.76
N ARG A 340 -3.49 -34.49 -7.11
CA ARG A 340 -4.84 -35.06 -7.21
C ARG A 340 -5.54 -34.65 -8.50
N CYS A 341 -5.96 -35.68 -9.25
CA CYS A 341 -7.02 -35.86 -10.27
C CYS A 341 -7.85 -34.63 -10.70
N CYS A 342 -8.44 -34.52 -11.91
CA CYS A 342 -8.92 -35.50 -12.90
C CYS A 342 -9.28 -34.74 -14.22
N HIS A 343 -9.45 -35.48 -15.31
CA HIS A 343 -9.94 -35.01 -16.62
C HIS A 343 -11.34 -34.37 -16.55
N THR A 344 -11.53 -33.20 -17.19
CA THR A 344 -12.83 -32.65 -17.62
C THR A 344 -12.67 -31.84 -18.91
N ASP A 345 -13.74 -31.84 -19.72
CA ASP A 345 -13.95 -31.19 -21.03
C ASP A 345 -13.19 -29.86 -21.26
N GLU A 346 -12.45 -29.77 -22.37
CA GLU A 346 -11.60 -28.62 -22.72
C GLU A 346 -12.41 -27.32 -22.93
N THR A 347 -13.64 -27.41 -23.42
CA THR A 347 -14.53 -26.25 -23.66
C THR A 347 -15.09 -25.67 -22.37
N LYS A 348 -15.55 -26.52 -21.45
CA LYS A 348 -15.99 -26.08 -20.11
C LYS A 348 -14.84 -25.45 -19.32
N LYS A 349 -13.63 -25.98 -19.48
CA LYS A 349 -12.41 -25.43 -18.89
C LYS A 349 -12.09 -24.04 -19.45
N PHE A 350 -12.16 -23.84 -20.77
CA PHE A 350 -11.89 -22.52 -21.38
C PHE A 350 -12.86 -21.45 -20.88
N TRP A 351 -14.17 -21.73 -20.90
CA TRP A 351 -15.17 -20.75 -20.47
C TRP A 351 -15.01 -20.35 -18.98
N HIS A 352 -14.70 -21.33 -18.11
CA HIS A 352 -14.42 -21.04 -16.70
C HIS A 352 -13.18 -20.16 -16.51
N GLU A 353 -12.09 -20.43 -17.23
CA GLU A 353 -10.87 -19.60 -17.14
C GLU A 353 -11.09 -18.19 -17.70
N LYS A 354 -11.89 -18.06 -18.76
CA LYS A 354 -12.32 -16.76 -19.30
C LYS A 354 -13.11 -15.94 -18.27
N MET A 355 -14.11 -16.54 -17.62
CA MET A 355 -14.91 -15.83 -16.62
C MET A 355 -14.14 -15.54 -15.32
N LYS A 356 -13.19 -16.41 -14.94
CA LYS A 356 -12.24 -16.11 -13.85
C LYS A 356 -11.35 -14.91 -14.18
N HIS A 357 -10.89 -14.81 -15.42
CA HIS A 357 -10.10 -13.64 -15.83
C HIS A 357 -10.92 -12.36 -15.71
N LEU A 358 -12.15 -12.40 -16.21
CA LEU A 358 -13.16 -11.35 -16.07
C LEU A 358 -13.34 -10.87 -14.63
N PHE A 359 -13.55 -11.84 -13.73
CA PHE A 359 -13.70 -11.58 -12.32
C PHE A 359 -12.53 -10.78 -11.75
N HIS A 360 -11.30 -11.15 -12.11
CA HIS A 360 -10.09 -10.46 -11.65
C HIS A 360 -9.86 -9.07 -12.27
N LEU A 361 -10.51 -8.75 -13.40
CA LEU A 361 -10.50 -7.40 -13.96
C LEU A 361 -11.43 -6.48 -13.18
N TYR A 362 -12.58 -7.00 -12.73
CA TYR A 362 -13.54 -6.28 -11.91
C TYR A 362 -13.16 -6.21 -10.42
N ASP A 363 -12.46 -7.22 -9.88
CA ASP A 363 -11.88 -7.24 -8.53
C ASP A 363 -10.62 -6.35 -8.48
N ALA A 364 -10.87 -5.03 -8.49
CA ALA A 364 -9.88 -3.99 -8.69
C ALA A 364 -8.93 -3.85 -7.50
N ASP A 365 -9.38 -4.20 -6.29
CA ASP A 365 -8.57 -4.24 -5.06
C ASP A 365 -7.98 -5.63 -4.75
N ARG A 366 -8.36 -6.64 -5.54
CA ARG A 366 -7.89 -8.03 -5.48
C ARG A 366 -8.19 -8.68 -4.13
N ASP A 367 -9.34 -8.36 -3.53
CA ASP A 367 -9.81 -8.97 -2.28
C ASP A 367 -10.53 -10.32 -2.50
N GLY A 368 -10.78 -10.70 -3.76
CA GLY A 368 -11.45 -11.93 -4.15
C GLY A 368 -12.97 -11.82 -4.21
N PHE A 369 -13.50 -10.60 -4.16
CA PHE A 369 -14.90 -10.25 -4.31
C PHE A 369 -15.04 -9.09 -5.28
N ILE A 370 -16.20 -8.97 -5.91
CA ILE A 370 -16.55 -7.72 -6.59
C ILE A 370 -17.54 -6.98 -5.71
N THR A 371 -17.21 -5.75 -5.37
CA THR A 371 -17.99 -4.87 -4.49
C THR A 371 -18.13 -3.48 -5.13
N PRO A 372 -19.04 -2.62 -4.64
CA PRO A 372 -19.13 -1.24 -5.11
C PRO A 372 -17.81 -0.45 -5.03
N ILE A 373 -16.92 -0.80 -4.09
CA ILE A 373 -15.60 -0.16 -3.90
C ILE A 373 -14.69 -0.39 -5.10
N ASP A 374 -14.75 -1.57 -5.71
CA ASP A 374 -13.93 -1.90 -6.89
C ASP A 374 -14.24 -0.98 -8.08
N PHE A 375 -15.51 -0.62 -8.24
CA PHE A 375 -15.95 0.33 -9.26
C PHE A 375 -15.49 1.76 -8.95
N GLU A 376 -15.35 2.14 -7.67
CA GLU A 376 -14.74 3.42 -7.30
C GLU A 376 -13.26 3.45 -7.67
N ILE A 377 -12.54 2.37 -7.40
CA ILE A 377 -11.12 2.23 -7.74
C ILE A 377 -10.92 2.27 -9.26
N LEU A 378 -11.74 1.56 -10.03
CA LEU A 378 -11.68 1.60 -11.50
C LEU A 378 -11.99 3.02 -12.03
N ALA A 379 -13.01 3.69 -11.50
CA ALA A 379 -13.40 5.03 -11.93
C ALA A 379 -12.34 6.11 -11.59
N ASP A 380 -11.73 6.06 -10.40
CA ASP A 380 -10.68 6.99 -10.00
C ASP A 380 -9.43 6.82 -10.89
N LYS A 381 -9.09 5.57 -11.21
CA LYS A 381 -7.95 5.28 -12.07
C LYS A 381 -8.21 5.68 -13.54
N LEU A 382 -9.42 5.47 -14.06
CA LEU A 382 -9.81 5.94 -15.39
C LEU A 382 -9.84 7.47 -15.47
N SER A 383 -10.32 8.13 -14.41
CA SER A 383 -10.29 9.60 -14.30
C SER A 383 -8.87 10.17 -14.33
N ALA A 384 -7.86 9.42 -13.87
CA ALA A 384 -6.45 9.82 -13.93
C ALA A 384 -5.83 9.74 -15.33
N LEU A 385 -6.45 9.00 -16.27
CA LEU A 385 -6.04 8.96 -17.68
C LEU A 385 -6.56 10.17 -18.47
N VAL A 386 -7.57 10.86 -17.94
CA VAL A 386 -8.15 12.06 -18.53
C VAL A 386 -7.47 13.30 -17.95
N GLY A 387 -7.12 14.27 -18.79
CA GLY A 387 -6.55 15.55 -18.34
C GLY A 387 -7.44 16.27 -17.31
N GLN A 388 -6.82 17.04 -16.40
CA GLN A 388 -7.49 17.67 -15.25
C GLN A 388 -8.69 18.57 -15.59
N ASP A 389 -8.79 19.02 -16.84
CA ASP A 389 -9.72 20.04 -17.31
C ASP A 389 -11.06 19.49 -17.87
N ASP A 390 -11.23 18.17 -18.02
CA ASP A 390 -12.42 17.58 -18.64
C ASP A 390 -13.46 17.11 -17.61
N ILE A 391 -14.26 18.07 -17.12
CA ILE A 391 -15.30 17.84 -16.09
C ILE A 391 -16.38 16.88 -16.57
N LYS A 392 -16.80 16.99 -17.84
CA LYS A 392 -17.87 16.18 -18.42
C LYS A 392 -17.51 14.70 -18.44
N ARG A 393 -16.27 14.38 -18.82
CA ARG A 393 -15.80 12.99 -18.85
C ARG A 393 -15.71 12.35 -17.45
N ARG A 394 -15.44 13.13 -16.39
CA ARG A 394 -15.50 12.63 -15.00
C ARG A 394 -16.93 12.28 -14.59
N GLU A 395 -17.92 13.06 -15.01
CA GLU A 395 -19.33 12.76 -14.76
C GLU A 395 -19.79 11.52 -15.54
N ASP A 396 -19.35 11.37 -16.80
CA ASP A 396 -19.66 10.21 -17.63
C ASP A 396 -19.06 8.91 -17.04
N TYR A 397 -17.82 8.94 -16.53
CA TYR A 397 -17.25 7.81 -15.80
C TYR A 397 -17.95 7.53 -14.47
N ALA A 398 -18.36 8.56 -13.73
CA ALA A 398 -19.11 8.39 -12.49
C ALA A 398 -20.50 7.76 -12.72
N ASN A 399 -21.13 8.08 -13.85
CA ASN A 399 -22.40 7.48 -14.27
C ASN A 399 -22.19 6.04 -14.75
N ALA A 400 -21.18 5.78 -15.59
CA ALA A 400 -20.82 4.44 -16.04
C ALA A 400 -20.47 3.52 -14.86
N ARG A 401 -19.76 4.03 -13.85
CA ARG A 401 -19.48 3.36 -12.58
C ARG A 401 -20.76 2.84 -11.92
N LYS A 402 -21.77 3.70 -11.78
CA LYS A 402 -23.01 3.36 -11.08
C LYS A 402 -23.78 2.29 -11.84
N THR A 403 -23.91 2.44 -13.16
CA THR A 403 -24.62 1.49 -14.02
C THR A 403 -23.92 0.14 -14.05
N LEU A 404 -22.59 0.11 -14.24
CA LEU A 404 -21.83 -1.14 -14.30
C LEU A 404 -21.82 -1.85 -12.95
N CYS A 405 -21.70 -1.12 -11.84
CA CYS A 405 -21.83 -1.68 -10.50
C CYS A 405 -23.21 -2.32 -10.30
N GLN A 406 -24.29 -1.64 -10.69
CA GLN A 406 -25.66 -2.19 -10.57
C GLN A 406 -25.84 -3.48 -11.36
N GLU A 407 -25.32 -3.53 -12.59
CA GLU A 407 -25.43 -4.73 -13.44
C GLU A 407 -24.58 -5.89 -12.93
N ILE A 408 -23.36 -5.63 -12.48
CA ILE A 408 -22.44 -6.66 -11.98
C ILE A 408 -22.90 -7.21 -10.61
N MET A 409 -23.43 -6.35 -9.73
CA MET A 409 -23.93 -6.77 -8.42
C MET A 409 -25.16 -7.67 -8.51
N LYS A 410 -25.81 -7.85 -9.68
CA LYS A 410 -26.84 -8.88 -9.87
C LYS A 410 -26.31 -10.31 -9.72
N ALA A 411 -24.99 -10.49 -9.82
CA ALA A 411 -24.34 -11.76 -9.54
C ALA A 411 -24.29 -12.08 -8.03
N ASP A 412 -24.57 -11.13 -7.14
CA ASP A 412 -24.64 -11.36 -5.68
C ASP A 412 -25.91 -12.15 -5.33
N ALA A 413 -25.80 -13.47 -5.36
CA ALA A 413 -26.92 -14.38 -5.17
C ALA A 413 -27.42 -14.39 -3.72
N ASN A 414 -26.53 -14.18 -2.75
CA ASN A 414 -26.85 -14.25 -1.32
C ASN A 414 -27.19 -12.88 -0.69
N GLN A 415 -26.99 -11.79 -1.45
CA GLN A 415 -27.27 -10.40 -1.09
C GLN A 415 -26.48 -9.89 0.12
N ASP A 416 -25.25 -10.38 0.31
CA ASP A 416 -24.34 -9.90 1.36
C ASP A 416 -23.59 -8.62 0.97
N GLY A 417 -23.84 -8.11 -0.24
CA GLY A 417 -23.23 -6.91 -0.80
C GLY A 417 -21.89 -7.18 -1.48
N LYS A 418 -21.58 -8.45 -1.78
CA LYS A 418 -20.34 -8.87 -2.44
C LYS A 418 -20.60 -10.00 -3.43
N VAL A 419 -19.90 -9.99 -4.56
CA VAL A 419 -19.95 -11.11 -5.52
C VAL A 419 -18.71 -11.98 -5.34
N THR A 420 -18.89 -13.23 -4.92
CA THR A 420 -17.81 -14.23 -4.89
C THR A 420 -17.50 -14.76 -6.29
N LEU A 421 -16.32 -15.37 -6.48
CA LEU A 421 -16.01 -16.04 -7.75
C LEU A 421 -17.00 -17.17 -8.09
N GLU A 422 -17.53 -17.88 -7.09
CA GLU A 422 -18.51 -18.94 -7.31
C GLU A 422 -19.85 -18.38 -7.80
N GLU A 423 -20.35 -17.34 -7.14
CA GLU A 423 -21.56 -16.63 -7.56
C GLU A 423 -21.40 -16.00 -8.95
N TRP A 424 -20.24 -15.40 -9.21
CA TRP A 424 -19.88 -14.87 -10.52
C TRP A 424 -19.93 -15.92 -11.62
N LEU A 425 -19.29 -17.07 -11.40
CA LEU A 425 -19.24 -18.16 -12.38
C LEU A 425 -20.63 -18.73 -12.63
N ASN A 426 -21.41 -18.98 -11.57
CA ASN A 426 -22.78 -19.49 -11.68
C ASN A 426 -23.69 -18.50 -12.41
N PHE A 427 -23.61 -17.21 -12.07
CA PHE A 427 -24.39 -16.16 -12.72
C PHE A 427 -24.06 -16.07 -14.22
N HIS A 428 -22.77 -16.03 -14.57
CA HIS A 428 -22.36 -15.92 -15.97
C HIS A 428 -22.63 -17.21 -16.76
N GLU A 429 -22.63 -18.39 -16.13
CA GLU A 429 -22.94 -19.66 -16.80
C GLU A 429 -24.42 -19.69 -17.17
N ASN A 430 -25.29 -19.28 -16.24
CA ASN A 430 -26.72 -19.13 -16.49
C ASN A 430 -27.00 -18.06 -17.56
N LEU A 431 -26.33 -16.91 -17.49
CA LEU A 431 -26.46 -15.84 -18.47
C LEU A 431 -26.04 -16.30 -19.87
N ALA A 432 -24.88 -16.96 -20.00
CA ALA A 432 -24.41 -17.45 -21.29
C ALA A 432 -25.36 -18.50 -21.88
N ASN A 433 -25.93 -19.38 -21.04
CA ASN A 433 -26.94 -20.35 -21.48
C ASN A 433 -28.25 -19.67 -21.94
N GLU A 434 -28.67 -18.60 -21.27
CA GLU A 434 -29.83 -17.80 -21.66
C GLU A 434 -29.62 -17.11 -23.01
N LEU A 435 -28.49 -16.43 -23.18
CA LEU A 435 -28.12 -15.71 -24.41
C LEU A 435 -27.90 -16.62 -25.64
N ARG A 436 -27.76 -17.93 -25.44
CA ARG A 436 -27.65 -18.92 -26.52
C ARG A 436 -29.01 -19.41 -27.03
N LYS A 437 -30.10 -19.11 -26.34
CA LYS A 437 -31.44 -19.52 -26.76
C LYS A 437 -31.90 -18.68 -27.95
N THR A 438 -32.69 -19.28 -28.84
CA THR A 438 -33.31 -18.58 -29.97
C THR A 438 -34.42 -17.62 -29.57
N ASP A 439 -34.95 -17.76 -28.35
CA ASP A 439 -35.98 -16.91 -27.73
C ASP A 439 -35.46 -16.51 -26.33
N THR A 440 -34.53 -15.54 -26.32
CA THR A 440 -33.93 -15.01 -25.09
C THR A 440 -34.92 -14.03 -24.45
N ASP A 441 -35.05 -14.07 -23.12
CA ASP A 441 -35.88 -13.15 -22.37
C ASP A 441 -35.57 -11.67 -22.71
N PRO A 442 -36.57 -10.87 -23.15
CA PRO A 442 -36.40 -9.45 -23.45
C PRO A 442 -35.79 -8.63 -22.30
N GLU A 443 -36.09 -8.97 -21.05
CA GLU A 443 -35.57 -8.26 -19.87
C GLU A 443 -34.06 -8.49 -19.70
N VAL A 444 -33.59 -9.71 -19.96
CA VAL A 444 -32.16 -10.06 -19.97
C VAL A 444 -31.43 -9.32 -21.09
N LEU A 445 -32.03 -9.23 -22.28
CA LEU A 445 -31.46 -8.50 -23.41
C LEU A 445 -31.33 -7.00 -23.15
N GLU A 446 -32.30 -6.39 -22.46
CA GLU A 446 -32.25 -4.98 -22.07
C GLU A 446 -31.07 -4.70 -21.11
N HIS A 447 -30.91 -5.52 -20.09
CA HIS A 447 -29.81 -5.41 -19.12
C HIS A 447 -28.42 -5.60 -19.74
N ILE A 448 -28.28 -6.60 -20.61
CA ILE A 448 -27.03 -6.83 -21.33
C ILE A 448 -26.72 -5.69 -22.30
N SER A 449 -27.75 -5.13 -22.95
CA SER A 449 -27.57 -3.94 -23.79
C SER A 449 -27.10 -2.73 -22.98
N GLN A 450 -27.64 -2.52 -21.77
CA GLN A 450 -27.20 -1.46 -20.87
C GLN A 450 -25.74 -1.64 -20.43
N ARG A 451 -25.34 -2.87 -20.06
CA ARG A 451 -23.94 -3.20 -19.73
C ARG A 451 -23.01 -2.91 -20.91
N ILE A 452 -23.35 -3.41 -22.11
CA ILE A 452 -22.56 -3.26 -23.34
C ILE A 452 -22.42 -1.80 -23.75
N ASN A 453 -23.51 -1.03 -23.71
CA ASN A 453 -23.49 0.42 -24.01
C ASN A 453 -22.58 1.17 -23.04
N THR A 454 -22.63 0.82 -21.76
CA THR A 454 -21.78 1.42 -20.73
C THR A 454 -20.31 1.10 -20.97
N THR A 455 -19.98 -0.15 -21.28
CA THR A 455 -18.60 -0.56 -21.62
C THR A 455 -18.08 0.14 -22.87
N PHE A 456 -18.90 0.31 -23.92
CA PHE A 456 -18.52 1.05 -25.12
C PHE A 456 -18.18 2.50 -24.82
N ASN A 457 -19.05 3.20 -24.08
CA ASN A 457 -18.84 4.60 -23.72
C ASN A 457 -17.61 4.83 -22.84
N MET A 458 -17.13 3.81 -22.13
CA MET A 458 -15.88 3.87 -21.37
C MET A 458 -14.62 3.72 -22.25
N LEU A 459 -14.77 3.14 -23.44
CA LEU A 459 -13.69 2.84 -24.38
C LEU A 459 -13.55 3.89 -25.48
N ASP A 460 -14.66 4.43 -25.95
CA ASP A 460 -14.70 5.61 -26.83
C ASP A 460 -14.35 6.83 -25.98
N LEU A 461 -13.05 7.03 -25.76
CA LEU A 461 -12.56 8.09 -24.90
C LEU A 461 -13.04 9.42 -25.45
N ASN A 462 -12.86 9.68 -26.75
CA ASN A 462 -13.10 10.98 -27.38
C ASN A 462 -14.58 11.27 -27.77
N HIS A 463 -15.49 10.29 -27.64
CA HIS A 463 -16.91 10.35 -28.00
C HIS A 463 -17.19 10.58 -29.49
N ASP A 464 -16.34 10.06 -30.36
CA ASP A 464 -16.53 10.15 -31.80
C ASP A 464 -17.39 9.01 -32.38
N GLY A 465 -17.83 8.06 -31.53
CA GLY A 465 -18.60 6.89 -31.92
C GLY A 465 -17.73 5.73 -32.41
N TYR A 466 -16.42 5.81 -32.19
CA TYR A 466 -15.46 4.77 -32.55
C TYR A 466 -14.51 4.49 -31.37
N ILE A 467 -13.94 3.28 -31.35
CA ILE A 467 -12.80 2.98 -30.49
C ILE A 467 -11.55 2.97 -31.38
N ALA A 468 -10.73 4.01 -31.27
CA ALA A 468 -9.47 4.10 -32.00
C ALA A 468 -8.38 3.20 -31.36
N ILE A 469 -7.35 2.87 -32.15
CA ILE A 469 -6.25 2.02 -31.65
C ILE A 469 -5.51 2.65 -30.45
N ASP A 470 -5.35 3.97 -30.40
CA ASP A 470 -4.68 4.63 -29.28
C ASP A 470 -5.54 4.62 -28.01
N GLU A 471 -6.86 4.72 -28.15
CA GLU A 471 -7.82 4.54 -27.06
C GLU A 471 -7.78 3.10 -26.56
N TRP A 472 -7.79 2.13 -27.47
CA TRP A 472 -7.64 0.72 -27.13
C TRP A 472 -6.35 0.42 -26.36
N LEU A 473 -5.20 0.91 -26.85
CA LEU A 473 -3.90 0.69 -26.23
C LEU A 473 -3.79 1.33 -24.85
N LYS A 474 -4.22 2.58 -24.70
CA LYS A 474 -4.25 3.29 -23.40
C LYS A 474 -5.05 2.51 -22.38
N THR A 475 -6.22 2.04 -22.79
CA THR A 475 -7.13 1.34 -21.88
C THR A 475 -6.60 -0.09 -21.61
N CYS A 476 -6.01 -0.80 -22.58
CA CYS A 476 -5.40 -2.12 -22.34
C CYS A 476 -4.17 -2.06 -21.42
N GLN A 477 -3.31 -1.05 -21.60
CA GLN A 477 -2.17 -0.80 -20.73
C GLN A 477 -2.63 -0.54 -19.29
N PHE A 478 -3.76 0.14 -19.12
CA PHE A 478 -4.37 0.39 -17.81
C PHE A 478 -4.73 -0.91 -17.07
N PHE A 479 -5.25 -1.93 -17.76
CA PHE A 479 -5.50 -3.26 -17.18
C PHE A 479 -4.25 -4.15 -17.08
N GLY A 480 -3.06 -3.61 -17.38
CA GLY A 480 -1.78 -4.31 -17.26
C GLY A 480 -1.52 -5.28 -18.41
N VAL A 481 -2.18 -5.09 -19.55
CA VAL A 481 -1.91 -5.85 -20.78
C VAL A 481 -0.68 -5.25 -21.46
N ASP A 482 0.22 -6.12 -21.92
CA ASP A 482 1.38 -5.71 -22.70
C ASP A 482 0.96 -4.99 -23.99
N GLU A 483 1.61 -3.87 -24.31
CA GLU A 483 1.25 -3.00 -25.44
C GLU A 483 1.23 -3.78 -26.77
N LYS A 484 2.20 -4.67 -27.01
CA LYS A 484 2.24 -5.47 -28.24
C LYS A 484 1.13 -6.52 -28.29
N ALA A 485 0.75 -7.05 -27.13
CA ALA A 485 -0.39 -7.97 -27.02
C ALA A 485 -1.72 -7.23 -27.27
N ALA A 486 -1.87 -6.00 -26.78
CA ALA A 486 -3.03 -5.16 -27.00
C ALA A 486 -3.17 -4.69 -28.46
N GLU A 487 -2.06 -4.30 -29.10
CA GLU A 487 -2.02 -3.96 -30.53
C GLU A 487 -2.43 -5.16 -31.39
N LYS A 488 -1.87 -6.33 -31.07
CA LYS A 488 -2.22 -7.58 -31.74
C LYS A 488 -3.70 -7.94 -31.58
N SER A 489 -4.28 -7.75 -30.39
CA SER A 489 -5.70 -8.06 -30.16
C SER A 489 -6.62 -7.10 -30.91
N PHE A 490 -6.26 -5.82 -31.01
CA PHE A 490 -7.02 -4.84 -31.80
C PHE A 490 -7.07 -5.22 -33.29
N HIS A 491 -5.92 -5.59 -33.85
CA HIS A 491 -5.83 -6.03 -35.25
C HIS A 491 -6.52 -7.37 -35.55
N GLN A 492 -6.84 -8.16 -34.51
CA GLN A 492 -7.63 -9.37 -34.65
C GLN A 492 -9.13 -9.08 -34.72
N ILE A 493 -9.62 -8.02 -34.06
CA ILE A 493 -11.03 -7.64 -34.06
C ILE A 493 -11.40 -6.65 -35.17
N THR A 494 -10.45 -5.86 -35.67
CA THR A 494 -10.66 -4.95 -36.80
C THR A 494 -9.43 -4.87 -37.71
N LYS A 495 -9.65 -4.74 -39.01
CA LYS A 495 -8.60 -4.44 -40.01
C LYS A 495 -8.46 -2.94 -40.28
N GLN A 496 -9.30 -2.12 -39.65
CA GLN A 496 -9.29 -0.67 -39.74
C GLN A 496 -8.61 -0.08 -38.49
N ASP A 497 -8.20 1.18 -38.54
CA ASP A 497 -7.55 1.86 -37.40
C ASP A 497 -8.54 2.26 -36.28
N LYS A 498 -9.82 1.90 -36.45
CA LYS A 498 -10.92 2.19 -35.53
C LYS A 498 -11.99 1.10 -35.56
N LEU A 499 -12.73 0.95 -34.46
CA LEU A 499 -13.84 0.02 -34.31
C LEU A 499 -15.15 0.79 -34.19
N GLU A 500 -16.07 0.59 -35.13
CA GLU A 500 -17.41 1.20 -35.13
C GLU A 500 -18.26 0.71 -33.95
N GLU A 501 -19.10 1.60 -33.41
CA GLU A 501 -19.98 1.33 -32.25
C GLU A 501 -20.78 0.03 -32.37
N ASP A 502 -21.51 -0.17 -33.47
CA ASP A 502 -22.33 -1.37 -33.66
C ASP A 502 -21.49 -2.65 -33.72
N VAL A 503 -20.30 -2.57 -34.32
CA VAL A 503 -19.37 -3.71 -34.44
C VAL A 503 -18.77 -4.04 -33.08
N ALA A 504 -18.38 -3.03 -32.30
CA ALA A 504 -17.84 -3.18 -30.95
C ALA A 504 -18.89 -3.82 -30.02
N LYS A 505 -20.13 -3.31 -30.04
CA LYS A 505 -21.23 -3.84 -29.23
C LYS A 505 -21.57 -5.28 -29.59
N GLN A 506 -21.58 -5.62 -30.88
CA GLN A 506 -21.76 -7.01 -31.31
C GLN A 506 -20.63 -7.90 -30.78
N LEU A 507 -19.37 -7.48 -30.87
CA LEU A 507 -18.26 -8.24 -30.31
C LEU A 507 -18.40 -8.45 -28.80
N PHE A 508 -18.85 -7.44 -28.07
CA PHE A 508 -19.08 -7.55 -26.63
C PHE A 508 -20.22 -8.50 -26.29
N PHE A 509 -21.29 -8.48 -27.07
CA PHE A 509 -22.39 -9.42 -26.96
C PHE A 509 -21.94 -10.87 -27.24
N GLU A 510 -21.20 -11.07 -28.33
CA GLU A 510 -20.66 -12.39 -28.71
C GLU A 510 -19.69 -12.94 -27.66
N TYR A 511 -18.91 -12.06 -27.02
CA TYR A 511 -18.00 -12.45 -25.95
C TYR A 511 -18.72 -13.09 -24.76
N LEU A 512 -19.85 -12.53 -24.33
CA LEU A 512 -20.58 -13.04 -23.16
C LEU A 512 -21.18 -14.43 -23.38
N LYS A 513 -21.49 -14.79 -24.63
CA LYS A 513 -22.13 -16.08 -24.96
C LYS A 513 -21.18 -17.16 -25.47
N THR A 514 -20.10 -16.82 -26.18
CA THR A 514 -19.27 -17.82 -26.88
C THR A 514 -18.42 -18.68 -25.94
N ASP A 515 -18.42 -20.00 -26.16
CA ASP A 515 -17.48 -20.99 -25.58
C ASP A 515 -16.38 -21.43 -26.55
N ASP A 516 -16.42 -21.00 -27.81
CA ASP A 516 -15.36 -21.30 -28.78
C ASP A 516 -14.09 -20.53 -28.40
N PRO A 517 -12.98 -21.22 -28.06
CA PRO A 517 -11.71 -20.58 -27.72
C PRO A 517 -11.15 -19.70 -28.83
N ASN A 518 -11.51 -19.98 -30.09
CA ASN A 518 -10.98 -19.29 -31.26
C ASN A 518 -11.89 -18.16 -31.77
N HIS A 519 -13.02 -17.90 -31.10
CA HIS A 519 -13.92 -16.84 -31.50
C HIS A 519 -13.24 -15.47 -31.38
N VAL A 520 -13.38 -14.64 -32.41
CA VAL A 520 -12.67 -13.34 -32.50
C VAL A 520 -12.99 -12.40 -31.34
N SER A 521 -14.21 -12.46 -30.79
CA SER A 521 -14.60 -11.66 -29.63
C SER A 521 -13.75 -11.93 -28.39
N ASN A 522 -13.10 -13.11 -28.27
CA ASN A 522 -12.16 -13.39 -27.17
C ASN A 522 -10.92 -12.49 -27.21
N CYS A 523 -10.72 -11.69 -28.24
CA CYS A 523 -9.68 -10.66 -28.27
C CYS A 523 -10.11 -9.37 -27.54
N CYS A 524 -11.39 -9.25 -27.18
CA CYS A 524 -11.94 -8.17 -26.34
C CYS A 524 -11.75 -8.41 -24.83
N LEU A 525 -11.06 -9.49 -24.45
CA LEU A 525 -10.84 -9.99 -23.08
C LEU A 525 -10.14 -9.00 -22.15
N CYS A 526 -9.50 -7.95 -22.70
CA CYS A 526 -8.83 -6.92 -21.92
C CYS A 526 -9.82 -5.96 -21.22
N PHE A 527 -11.12 -6.03 -21.55
CA PHE A 527 -12.08 -4.96 -21.23
C PHE A 527 -13.49 -5.38 -20.82
N LEU A 528 -13.97 -6.49 -21.36
CA LEU A 528 -15.03 -7.22 -20.67
C LEU A 528 -14.37 -8.04 -19.61
#